data_AF-A0A7C2BLC1-F1
#
_entry.id   AF-A0A7C2BLC1-F1
#
_cell.length_a   1.000
_cell.length_b   1.000
_cell.length_c   1.000
_cell.angle_alpha   90.00
_cell.angle_beta   90.00
_cell.angle_gamma   90.00
#
_symmetry.space_group_name_H-M   'P 1'
#
loop_
_entity.id
_entity.type
_entity.pdbx_description
1 polymer ?
#
loop_
_entity_poly.entity_id
_entity_poly.type
_entity_poly.pdbx_seq_one_letter_code
_entity_poly.pdbx_strand_id
1 'polypeptide(L)'
;MKSKYVFALIVLLAIVALVVAYVYITGRRGGEPTGWLFTVDVNGERFKVLVKDPEIAEVLRSMMRGEREGIIMGEIRKGDGGFNKPWSWHLDPDTVKIVDLTIELCDGTPSFVESDLDYWVNVVKRYCPWGGEVVAEEPWFESP
;
A
#
# COMPACT_ATOMS: atom_id res chain seq x y z
N MET A 1 -10.67 -21.25 56.89
CA MET A 1 -9.70 -20.26 56.37
C MET A 1 -9.25 -20.53 54.94
N LYS A 2 -8.71 -21.72 54.60
CA LYS A 2 -8.18 -22.06 53.25
C LYS A 2 -9.16 -21.83 52.09
N SER A 3 -10.45 -22.14 52.25
CA SER A 3 -11.47 -21.99 51.20
C SER A 3 -11.73 -20.55 50.76
N LYS A 4 -11.57 -19.55 51.66
CA LYS A 4 -11.78 -18.13 51.31
C LYS A 4 -10.66 -17.60 50.40
N TYR A 5 -9.43 -18.07 50.62
CA TYR A 5 -8.27 -17.73 49.77
C TYR A 5 -8.33 -18.40 48.40
N VAL A 6 -8.84 -19.63 48.33
CA VAL A 6 -9.05 -20.33 47.04
C VAL A 6 -10.12 -19.62 46.20
N PHE A 7 -11.25 -19.22 46.81
CA PHE A 7 -12.29 -18.47 46.11
C PHE A 7 -11.79 -17.09 45.64
N ALA A 8 -11.08 -16.36 46.51
CA ALA A 8 -10.49 -15.07 46.15
C ALA A 8 -9.47 -15.18 45.00
N LEU A 9 -8.66 -16.25 44.98
CA LEU A 9 -7.70 -16.51 43.91
C LEU A 9 -8.39 -16.80 42.56
N ILE A 10 -9.46 -17.61 42.56
CA ILE A 10 -10.23 -17.92 41.34
C ILE A 10 -10.86 -16.64 40.77
N VAL A 11 -11.46 -15.81 41.62
CA VAL A 11 -12.06 -14.53 41.20
C VAL A 11 -10.99 -13.59 40.64
N LEU A 12 -9.82 -13.48 41.29
CA LEU A 12 -8.71 -12.67 40.82
C LEU A 12 -8.22 -13.13 39.43
N LEU A 13 -8.03 -14.44 39.24
CA LEU A 13 -7.61 -15.01 37.96
C LEU A 13 -8.64 -14.77 36.85
N ALA A 14 -9.94 -14.86 37.16
CA ALA A 14 -11.00 -14.56 36.20
C ALA A 14 -11.01 -13.08 35.79
N ILE A 15 -10.81 -12.16 36.74
CA ILE A 15 -10.71 -10.72 36.44
C ILE A 15 -9.48 -10.43 35.58
N VAL A 16 -8.32 -11.02 35.91
CA VAL A 16 -7.10 -10.87 35.11
C VAL A 16 -7.32 -11.39 33.69
N ALA A 17 -7.94 -12.57 33.54
CA ALA A 17 -8.26 -13.11 32.22
C ALA A 17 -9.21 -12.21 31.42
N LEU A 18 -10.23 -11.62 32.07
CA LEU A 18 -11.14 -10.67 31.43
C LEU A 18 -10.46 -9.36 31.03
N VAL A 19 -9.55 -8.84 31.86
CA VAL A 19 -8.76 -7.64 31.54
C VAL A 19 -7.81 -7.92 30.38
N VAL A 20 -7.14 -9.09 30.37
CA VAL A 20 -6.28 -9.51 29.26
C VAL A 20 -7.08 -9.68 27.97
N ALA A 21 -8.25 -10.33 28.03
CA ALA A 21 -9.13 -10.46 26.89
C ALA A 21 -9.64 -9.09 26.39
N TYR A 22 -10.00 -8.19 27.31
CA TYR A 22 -10.42 -6.83 26.97
C TYR A 22 -9.30 -6.06 26.27
N VAL A 23 -8.09 -6.04 26.84
CA VAL A 23 -6.91 -5.40 26.23
C VAL A 23 -6.58 -6.03 24.87
N TYR A 24 -6.67 -7.34 24.74
CA TYR A 24 -6.46 -8.04 23.48
C TYR A 24 -7.49 -7.64 22.41
N ILE A 25 -8.78 -7.60 22.79
CA ILE A 25 -9.88 -7.22 21.89
C ILE A 25 -9.77 -5.73 21.50
N THR A 26 -9.48 -4.84 22.45
CA THR A 26 -9.38 -3.40 22.19
C THR A 26 -8.06 -3.00 21.52
N GLY A 27 -6.98 -3.74 21.76
CA GLY A 27 -5.66 -3.51 21.17
C GLY A 27 -5.57 -3.92 19.70
N ARG A 28 -6.51 -4.74 19.22
CA ARG A 28 -6.63 -5.14 17.81
C ARG A 28 -7.32 -4.10 16.93
N ARG A 29 -7.63 -2.89 17.44
CA ARG A 29 -8.19 -1.77 16.69
C ARG A 29 -7.18 -1.06 15.77
N GLY A 30 -6.36 -1.81 15.04
CA GLY A 30 -5.97 -1.32 13.72
C GLY A 30 -7.23 -1.44 12.87
N GLY A 31 -7.72 -0.35 12.28
CA GLY A 31 -8.84 -0.45 11.33
C GLY A 31 -8.52 -1.44 10.21
N GLU A 32 -9.51 -1.90 9.46
CA GLU A 32 -9.22 -2.57 8.20
C GLU A 32 -8.49 -1.60 7.26
N PRO A 33 -7.44 -2.03 6.54
CA PRO A 33 -6.78 -1.18 5.56
C PRO A 33 -7.78 -0.63 4.55
N THR A 34 -7.70 0.67 4.30
CA THR A 34 -8.49 1.36 3.25
C THR A 34 -7.92 1.13 1.85
N GLY A 35 -6.74 0.53 1.76
CA GLY A 35 -6.05 0.14 0.54
C GLY A 35 -4.69 -0.48 0.86
N TRP A 36 -3.91 -0.74 -0.18
CA TRP A 36 -2.57 -1.30 -0.08
C TRP A 36 -1.59 -0.44 -0.87
N LEU A 37 -0.45 -0.11 -0.28
CA LEU A 37 0.66 0.54 -0.96
C LEU A 37 1.63 -0.52 -1.47
N PHE A 38 1.91 -0.47 -2.76
CA PHE A 38 2.95 -1.28 -3.39
C PHE A 38 4.14 -0.40 -3.72
N THR A 39 5.34 -0.83 -3.33
CA THR A 39 6.59 -0.19 -3.75
C THR A 39 7.06 -0.82 -5.05
N VAL A 40 7.30 0.02 -6.04
CA VAL A 40 7.75 -0.36 -7.37
C VAL A 40 9.14 0.20 -7.60
N ASP A 41 10.08 -0.67 -7.95
CA ASP A 41 11.47 -0.32 -8.29
C ASP A 41 11.60 -0.22 -9.81
N VAL A 42 12.11 0.90 -10.29
CA VAL A 42 12.35 1.18 -11.71
C VAL A 42 13.81 1.63 -11.82
N ASN A 43 14.69 0.72 -12.25
CA ASN A 43 16.13 0.97 -12.36
C ASN A 43 16.77 1.51 -11.06
N GLY A 44 16.35 1.01 -9.89
CA GLY A 44 16.85 1.42 -8.58
C GLY A 44 16.14 2.64 -7.99
N GLU A 45 15.20 3.24 -8.72
CA GLU A 45 14.35 4.33 -8.22
C GLU A 45 12.99 3.80 -7.78
N ARG A 46 12.57 4.15 -6.57
CA ARG A 46 11.37 3.58 -5.96
C ARG A 46 10.24 4.58 -5.85
N PHE A 47 9.06 4.20 -6.33
CA PHE A 47 7.83 4.94 -6.12
C PHE A 47 6.76 4.02 -5.50
N LYS A 48 5.72 4.61 -4.93
CA LYS A 48 4.62 3.91 -4.27
C LYS A 48 3.33 4.11 -5.05
N VAL A 49 2.58 3.03 -5.18
CA VAL A 49 1.27 2.98 -5.83
C VAL A 49 0.23 2.56 -4.79
N LEU A 50 -0.77 3.41 -4.57
CA LEU A 50 -1.91 3.07 -3.74
C LEU A 50 -2.95 2.34 -4.59
N VAL A 51 -3.35 1.16 -4.13
CA VAL A 51 -4.41 0.35 -4.76
C VAL A 51 -5.52 0.11 -3.75
N LYS A 52 -6.75 0.49 -4.14
CA LYS A 52 -7.97 0.27 -3.34
C LYS A 52 -8.76 -0.96 -3.80
N ASP A 53 -8.55 -1.39 -5.05
CA ASP A 53 -9.19 -2.58 -5.63
C ASP A 53 -8.48 -3.87 -5.17
N PRO A 54 -9.16 -4.80 -4.47
CA PRO A 54 -8.56 -6.05 -4.02
C PRO A 54 -8.12 -6.97 -5.16
N GLU A 55 -8.75 -6.91 -6.34
CA GLU A 55 -8.36 -7.70 -7.51
C GLU A 55 -7.01 -7.24 -8.07
N ILE A 56 -6.85 -5.92 -8.23
CA ILE A 56 -5.56 -5.33 -8.67
C ILE A 56 -4.47 -5.60 -7.64
N ALA A 57 -4.79 -5.50 -6.33
CA ALA A 57 -3.84 -5.83 -5.29
C ALA A 57 -3.33 -7.27 -5.39
N GLU A 58 -4.21 -8.23 -5.70
CA GLU A 58 -3.77 -9.62 -5.90
C GLU A 58 -2.92 -9.82 -7.16
N VAL A 59 -3.21 -9.09 -8.23
CA VAL A 59 -2.35 -9.08 -9.43
C VAL A 59 -0.95 -8.58 -9.08
N LEU A 60 -0.83 -7.48 -8.33
CA LEU A 60 0.47 -6.94 -7.89
C LEU A 60 1.21 -7.90 -6.94
N ARG A 61 0.51 -8.61 -6.06
CA ARG A 61 1.14 -9.67 -5.24
C ARG A 61 1.66 -10.81 -6.10
N SER A 62 0.92 -11.20 -7.14
CA SER A 62 1.37 -12.22 -8.10
C SER A 62 2.62 -11.77 -8.86
N MET A 63 2.69 -10.48 -9.24
CA MET A 63 3.90 -9.88 -9.83
C MET A 63 5.07 -9.89 -8.85
N MET A 64 4.85 -9.54 -7.59
CA MET A 64 5.87 -9.57 -6.53
C MET A 64 6.42 -10.97 -6.26
N ARG A 65 5.60 -12.02 -6.45
CA ARG A 65 6.01 -13.44 -6.36
C ARG A 65 6.69 -13.96 -7.63
N GLY A 66 6.75 -13.18 -8.71
CA GLY A 66 7.26 -13.60 -10.01
C GLY A 66 6.34 -14.60 -10.74
N GLU A 67 5.07 -14.70 -10.34
CA GLU A 67 4.09 -15.61 -10.95
C GLU A 67 3.40 -14.99 -12.17
N ARG A 68 3.48 -13.67 -12.31
CA ARG A 68 2.85 -12.90 -13.38
C ARG A 68 3.73 -11.73 -13.78
N GLU A 69 3.76 -11.46 -15.08
CA GLU A 69 4.32 -10.22 -15.64
C GLU A 69 3.20 -9.21 -15.94
N GLY A 70 3.58 -7.94 -16.06
CA GLY A 70 2.67 -6.87 -16.43
C GLY A 70 3.29 -5.49 -16.22
N ILE A 71 2.67 -4.48 -16.81
CA ILE A 71 3.08 -3.08 -16.70
C ILE A 71 2.04 -2.36 -15.84
N ILE A 72 2.51 -1.74 -14.76
CA ILE A 72 1.69 -0.85 -13.93
C ILE A 72 1.41 0.41 -14.74
N MET A 73 0.14 0.78 -14.86
CA MET A 73 -0.27 2.01 -15.54
C MET A 73 -1.27 2.79 -14.69
N GLY A 74 -1.15 4.12 -14.68
CA GLY A 74 -2.12 5.02 -14.04
C GLY A 74 -2.00 6.45 -14.57
N GLU A 75 -3.00 7.29 -14.27
CA GLU A 75 -2.92 8.73 -14.52
C GLU A 75 -2.01 9.41 -13.50
N ILE A 76 -1.19 10.36 -13.94
CA ILE A 76 -0.30 11.12 -13.05
C ILE A 76 -1.05 12.32 -12.49
N ARG A 77 -0.89 12.54 -11.18
CA ARG A 77 -1.39 13.72 -10.47
C ARG A 77 -0.23 14.43 -9.77
N LYS A 78 -0.31 15.76 -9.67
CA LYS A 78 0.60 16.56 -8.84
C LYS A 78 0.39 16.28 -7.35
N GLY A 79 1.44 16.46 -6.56
CA GLY A 79 1.49 16.16 -5.13
C GLY A 79 1.87 14.70 -4.87
N ASP A 80 2.46 14.41 -3.72
CA ASP A 80 2.91 13.05 -3.33
C ASP A 80 1.77 12.11 -2.93
N GLY A 81 0.51 12.59 -2.92
CA GLY A 81 -0.66 11.84 -2.47
C GLY A 81 -0.64 11.48 -0.97
N GLY A 82 0.34 11.98 -0.21
CA GLY A 82 0.60 11.59 1.18
C GLY A 82 1.38 10.28 1.32
N PHE A 83 1.69 9.59 0.22
CA PHE A 83 2.34 8.27 0.26
C PHE A 83 3.57 8.14 -0.65
N ASN A 84 3.70 8.93 -1.72
CA ASN A 84 4.73 8.74 -2.75
C ASN A 84 6.00 9.58 -2.57
N LYS A 85 6.37 9.94 -1.34
CA LYS A 85 7.64 10.65 -1.08
C LYS A 85 8.83 9.78 -1.52
N PRO A 86 9.91 10.39 -2.08
CA PRO A 86 10.19 11.83 -2.16
C PRO A 86 9.59 12.55 -3.37
N TRP A 87 8.85 11.85 -4.23
CA TRP A 87 8.33 12.41 -5.49
C TRP A 87 7.21 13.42 -5.24
N SER A 88 7.14 14.45 -6.06
CA SER A 88 6.10 15.49 -5.98
C SER A 88 4.87 15.16 -6.84
N TRP A 89 4.68 13.87 -7.14
CA TRP A 89 3.58 13.33 -7.93
C TRP A 89 3.15 11.96 -7.41
N HIS A 90 2.00 11.46 -7.84
CA HIS A 90 1.53 10.10 -7.59
C HIS A 90 0.65 9.61 -8.74
N LEU A 91 0.41 8.30 -8.79
CA LEU A 91 -0.64 7.76 -9.64
C LEU A 91 -1.99 7.93 -8.97
N ASP A 92 -2.98 8.39 -9.72
CA ASP A 92 -4.37 8.46 -9.28
C ASP A 92 -4.86 7.03 -8.94
N PRO A 93 -5.16 6.73 -7.66
CA PRO A 93 -5.48 5.36 -7.21
C PRO A 93 -6.66 4.74 -7.96
N ASP A 94 -7.59 5.56 -8.45
CA ASP A 94 -8.80 5.10 -9.13
C ASP A 94 -8.54 4.72 -10.61
N THR A 95 -7.33 4.98 -11.10
CA THR A 95 -6.94 4.74 -12.50
C THR A 95 -5.87 3.67 -12.65
N VAL A 96 -5.32 3.18 -11.54
CA VAL A 96 -4.28 2.15 -11.52
C VAL A 96 -4.81 0.88 -12.16
N LYS A 97 -4.02 0.28 -13.04
CA LYS A 97 -4.30 -1.00 -13.69
C LYS A 97 -3.01 -1.69 -14.10
N ILE A 98 -3.10 -2.99 -14.36
CA ILE A 98 -2.01 -3.80 -14.91
C ILE A 98 -2.35 -4.17 -16.35
N VAL A 99 -1.45 -3.88 -17.27
CA VAL A 99 -1.63 -4.12 -18.70
C VAL A 99 -0.44 -4.89 -19.28
N ASP A 100 -0.66 -5.61 -20.37
CA ASP A 100 0.39 -6.44 -20.97
C ASP A 100 1.27 -5.65 -21.97
N LEU A 101 0.78 -4.52 -22.48
CA LEU A 101 1.50 -3.68 -23.44
C LEU A 101 1.05 -2.22 -23.34
N THR A 102 2.00 -1.30 -23.54
CA THR A 102 1.74 0.14 -23.68
C THR A 102 2.59 0.71 -24.83
N ILE A 103 2.45 2.00 -25.13
CA ILE A 103 3.38 2.71 -26.00
C ILE A 103 4.48 3.36 -25.14
N GLU A 104 5.68 3.46 -25.67
CA GLU A 104 6.89 4.02 -25.03
C GLU A 104 6.71 5.45 -24.46
N LEU A 105 5.66 6.16 -24.87
CA LEU A 105 5.44 7.56 -24.48
C LEU A 105 5.27 7.75 -22.96
N CYS A 106 4.74 6.76 -22.24
CA CYS A 106 4.56 6.84 -20.78
C CYS A 106 5.64 6.09 -19.98
N ASP A 107 6.68 5.58 -20.64
CA ASP A 107 7.80 4.90 -20.00
C ASP A 107 8.88 5.90 -19.56
N GLY A 108 9.49 5.65 -18.40
CA GLY A 108 10.47 6.54 -17.79
C GLY A 108 10.82 6.12 -16.36
N THR A 109 11.90 6.67 -15.81
CA THR A 109 12.20 6.54 -14.37
C THR A 109 11.41 7.58 -13.57
N PRO A 110 11.17 7.33 -12.27
CA PRO A 110 10.54 8.30 -11.38
C PRO A 110 11.18 9.70 -11.38
N SER A 111 12.51 9.77 -11.47
CA SER A 111 13.30 11.00 -11.55
C SER A 111 13.11 11.73 -12.88
N PHE A 112 12.89 10.99 -13.97
CA PHE A 112 12.57 11.58 -15.26
C PHE A 112 11.16 12.20 -15.24
N VAL A 113 10.19 11.55 -14.60
CA VAL A 113 8.87 12.15 -14.33
C VAL A 113 9.01 13.41 -13.48
N GLU A 114 9.78 13.36 -12.40
CA GLU A 114 10.00 14.49 -11.50
C GLU A 114 10.66 15.69 -12.21
N SER A 115 11.62 15.42 -13.09
CA SER A 115 12.40 16.47 -13.78
C SER A 115 11.57 17.37 -14.70
N ASP A 116 10.45 16.86 -15.22
CA ASP A 116 9.55 17.59 -16.12
C ASP A 116 8.09 17.28 -15.78
N LEU A 117 7.75 17.42 -14.50
CA LEU A 117 6.44 17.02 -13.99
C LEU A 117 5.28 17.72 -14.70
N ASP A 118 5.47 18.97 -15.13
CA ASP A 118 4.44 19.71 -15.87
C ASP A 118 4.15 19.08 -17.24
N TYR A 119 5.18 18.64 -17.98
CA TYR A 119 4.98 17.90 -19.23
C TYR A 119 4.29 16.55 -18.98
N TRP A 120 4.73 15.82 -17.97
CA TRP A 120 4.16 14.51 -17.62
C TRP A 120 2.69 14.59 -17.21
N VAL A 121 2.32 15.60 -16.41
CA VAL A 121 0.93 15.78 -15.97
C VAL A 121 0.03 16.29 -17.10
N ASN A 122 0.50 17.24 -17.91
CA ASN A 122 -0.37 17.93 -18.88
C ASN A 122 -0.37 17.31 -20.28
N VAL A 123 0.73 16.67 -20.70
CA VAL A 123 0.91 16.11 -22.04
C VAL A 123 0.84 14.59 -22.03
N VAL A 124 1.72 13.93 -21.26
CA VAL A 124 1.77 12.45 -21.22
C VAL A 124 0.56 11.87 -20.49
N LYS A 125 0.17 12.50 -19.38
CA LYS A 125 -0.99 12.22 -18.51
C LYS A 125 -0.98 10.87 -17.80
N ARG A 126 -0.16 9.92 -18.23
CA ARG A 126 -0.05 8.57 -17.67
C ARG A 126 1.40 8.20 -17.47
N TYR A 127 1.62 7.31 -16.51
CA TYR A 127 2.91 6.67 -16.30
C TYR A 127 2.74 5.18 -16.51
N CYS A 128 3.72 4.56 -17.18
CA CYS A 128 3.76 3.13 -17.44
C CYS A 128 5.22 2.64 -17.46
N PRO A 129 5.89 2.56 -16.30
CA PRO A 129 7.31 2.20 -16.28
C PRO A 129 7.51 0.76 -16.74
N TRP A 130 8.17 0.60 -17.88
CA TRP A 130 8.56 -0.72 -18.39
C TRP A 130 9.64 -1.29 -17.50
N GLY A 131 9.55 -2.59 -17.22
CA GLY A 131 10.49 -3.26 -16.31
C GLY A 131 10.37 -2.83 -14.84
N GLY A 132 9.27 -2.17 -14.45
CA GLY A 132 9.00 -1.88 -13.05
C GLY A 132 8.75 -3.15 -12.23
N GLU A 133 9.52 -3.34 -11.17
CA GLU A 133 9.44 -4.52 -10.29
C GLU A 133 8.68 -4.19 -9.01
N VAL A 134 7.67 -4.99 -8.64
CA VAL A 134 7.00 -4.85 -7.35
C VAL A 134 7.85 -5.49 -6.26
N VAL A 135 8.31 -4.70 -5.29
CA VAL A 135 9.33 -5.15 -4.31
C VAL A 135 8.84 -5.14 -2.86
N ALA A 136 7.72 -4.48 -2.55
CA ALA A 136 7.14 -4.48 -1.21
C ALA A 136 5.64 -4.14 -1.22
N GLU A 137 4.94 -4.58 -0.17
CA GLU A 137 3.54 -4.27 0.12
C GLU A 137 3.40 -3.79 1.58
N GLU A 138 2.59 -2.77 1.82
CA GLU A 138 2.23 -2.30 3.17
C GLU A 138 0.76 -1.84 3.21
N PRO A 139 0.06 -2.02 4.35
CA PRO A 139 -1.33 -1.58 4.48
C PRO A 139 -1.42 -0.04 4.49
N TRP A 140 -2.43 0.51 3.80
CA TRP A 140 -2.73 1.94 3.81
C TRP A 140 -3.97 2.25 4.64
N PHE A 141 -3.82 3.21 5.55
CA PHE A 141 -4.90 3.76 6.35
C PHE A 141 -5.04 5.23 5.98
N GLU A 142 -6.15 5.57 5.31
CA GLU A 142 -6.48 6.95 4.99
C GLU A 142 -6.47 7.76 6.28
N SER A 143 -5.74 8.88 6.29
CA SER A 143 -5.70 9.75 7.46
C SER A 143 -7.09 10.36 7.67
N PRO A 144 -7.63 10.38 8.91
CA PRO A 144 -8.94 10.92 9.20
C PRO A 144 -9.06 12.43 8.92
#